data_AF-A0A7K7LFU5-F1
#
_entry.id   AF-A0A7K7LFU5-F1
#
_cell.length_a   1.000
_cell.length_b   1.000
_cell.length_c   1.000
_cell.angle_alpha   90.00
_cell.angle_beta   90.00
_cell.angle_gamma   90.00
#
_symmetry.space_group_name_H-M   'P 1'
#
loop_
_entity.id
_entity.type
_entity.pdbx_description
1 polymer ?
#
loop_
_entity_poly.entity_id
_entity_poly.type
_entity_poly.pdbx_seq_one_letter_code
_entity_poly.pdbx_strand_id
1 'polypeptide(L)' 'MSCYEICRPCGPTPLANSCNEPCVRQCEDSRVVIQPPAVLVTLPGPILSSFP' A
#
# COMPACT_ATOMS: atom_id res chain seq x y z
N MET A 1 7.70 -4.46 8.16
CA MET A 1 7.96 -5.91 8.08
C MET A 1 7.36 -6.40 6.78
N SER A 2 8.22 -6.67 5.80
CA SER A 2 7.82 -7.05 4.45
C SER A 2 7.39 -8.51 4.46
N CYS A 3 6.23 -8.84 3.90
CA CYS A 3 5.71 -10.21 3.78
C CYS A 3 6.52 -11.13 2.82
N TYR A 4 7.73 -10.72 2.46
CA TYR A 4 8.59 -11.41 1.49
C TYR A 4 9.54 -12.42 2.17
N GLU A 5 9.71 -12.32 3.49
CA GLU A 5 10.62 -13.16 4.26
C GLU A 5 9.82 -14.16 5.11
N ILE A 6 9.65 -15.37 4.55
CA ILE A 6 9.54 -16.71 5.21
C ILE A 6 8.59 -17.62 4.42
N CYS A 7 9.09 -18.01 3.24
CA CYS A 7 8.90 -19.35 2.70
C CYS A 7 10.31 -19.93 2.55
N ARG A 8 10.83 -20.58 3.59
CA ARG A 8 12.18 -21.18 3.53
C ARG A 8 12.17 -22.40 2.61
N PRO A 9 13.25 -22.65 1.86
CA PRO A 9 13.36 -23.87 1.08
C PRO A 9 13.37 -25.06 2.02
N CYS A 10 12.65 -26.11 1.66
CA CYS A 10 12.79 -27.40 2.32
C CYS A 10 14.27 -27.82 2.33
N GLY A 11 14.73 -28.33 3.47
CA GLY A 11 16.12 -28.71 3.69
C GLY A 11 16.63 -29.79 2.72
N PRO A 12 17.93 -30.16 2.83
CA PRO A 12 18.56 -31.10 1.91
C PRO A 12 18.17 -32.55 2.26
N THR A 13 16.96 -33.00 1.92
CA THR A 13 16.61 -34.43 1.95
C THR A 13 15.66 -34.81 0.81
N PRO A 14 15.88 -35.97 0.15
CA PRO A 14 15.10 -36.37 -1.01
C PRO A 14 13.84 -37.12 -0.54
N LEU A 15 12.86 -36.38 -0.03
CA LEU A 15 11.51 -36.93 0.12
C LEU A 15 10.61 -36.18 -0.85
N ALA A 16 10.31 -36.85 -1.97
CA ALA A 16 9.65 -36.33 -3.17
C ALA A 16 8.27 -35.67 -2.98
N ASN A 17 7.82 -35.42 -1.75
CA ASN A 17 6.51 -34.85 -1.43
C ASN A 17 6.49 -33.86 -0.25
N SER A 18 7.63 -33.44 0.32
CA SER A 18 7.62 -32.66 1.56
C SER A 18 7.28 -31.16 1.41
N CYS A 19 7.08 -30.65 0.18
CA CYS A 19 7.06 -29.21 -0.10
C CYS A 19 5.95 -28.78 -1.07
N ASN A 20 4.95 -29.62 -1.27
CA ASN A 20 3.87 -29.34 -2.24
C ASN A 20 2.72 -28.52 -1.64
N GLU A 21 2.82 -28.15 -0.36
CA GLU A 21 1.83 -27.32 0.31
C GLU A 21 2.04 -25.85 -0.08
N PRO A 22 0.99 -25.14 -0.52
CA PRO A 22 1.11 -23.75 -0.93
C PRO A 22 1.55 -22.89 0.27
N CYS A 23 2.72 -22.26 0.15
CA CYS A 23 3.20 -21.31 1.14
C CYS A 23 2.51 -19.96 0.93
N VAL A 24 1.21 -19.91 1.26
CA VAL A 24 0.39 -18.70 1.23
C VAL A 24 0.17 -18.21 2.65
N ARG A 25 0.32 -16.89 2.86
CA ARG A 25 0.05 -16.23 4.13
C ARG A 25 -0.85 -15.04 3.88
N GLN A 26 -1.80 -14.81 4.79
CA GLN A 26 -2.53 -13.57 4.83
C GLN A 26 -1.57 -12.50 5.37
N CYS A 27 -1.33 -11.50 4.54
CA CYS A 27 -0.49 -10.35 4.84
C CYS A 27 -1.34 -9.13 5.15
N GLU A 28 -0.78 -8.19 5.89
CA GLU A 28 -1.37 -6.86 6.03
C GLU A 28 -1.52 -6.19 4.66
N ASP A 29 -2.56 -5.39 4.52
CA ASP A 29 -2.84 -4.67 3.28
C ASP A 29 -1.69 -3.70 2.96
N SER A 30 -1.26 -3.70 1.70
CA SER A 30 -0.29 -2.72 1.22
C SER A 30 -0.95 -1.34 1.12
N ARG A 31 -0.39 -0.34 1.79
CA ARG A 31 -0.83 1.06 1.62
C ARG A 31 0.01 1.77 0.55
N VAL A 32 -0.67 2.43 -0.39
CA VAL A 32 -0.05 3.32 -1.39
C VAL A 32 -0.59 4.72 -1.17
N VAL A 33 0.30 5.72 -1.14
CA VAL A 33 -0.06 7.13 -1.02
C VAL A 33 0.14 7.79 -2.39
N ILE A 34 -0.92 8.37 -2.93
CA ILE A 34 -0.86 9.18 -4.16
C ILE A 34 -0.72 10.63 -3.75
N GLN A 35 0.38 11.27 -4.16
CA GLN A 35 0.59 12.71 -3.97
C GLN A 35 0.27 13.45 -5.27
N PRO A 36 -0.90 14.11 -5.37
CA PRO A 36 -1.18 15.00 -6.49
C PRO A 36 -0.30 16.26 -6.43
N PRO A 37 -0.10 16.96 -7.55
CA PRO A 37 0.60 18.25 -7.55
C PRO A 37 -0.19 19.28 -6.73
N ALA A 38 0.52 20.27 -6.18
CA ALA A 38 -0.11 21.38 -5.48
C ALA A 38 -0.98 22.21 -6.43
N VAL A 39 -2.18 22.59 -5.98
CA VAL A 39 -3.12 23.43 -6.73
C VAL A 39 -3.28 24.76 -6.01
N LEU A 40 -3.13 25.86 -6.75
CA LEU A 40 -3.42 27.20 -6.23
C LEU A 40 -4.90 27.52 -6.43
N VAL A 41 -5.58 27.90 -5.35
CA VAL A 41 -6.97 28.37 -5.40
C VAL A 41 -6.96 29.87 -5.13
N THR A 42 -7.50 30.64 -6.07
CA THR A 42 -7.75 32.08 -5.87
C THR A 42 -9.22 32.25 -5.54
N LEU A 43 -9.52 32.77 -4.36
CA LEU A 43 -10.87 33.15 -3.98
C LEU A 43 -11.15 34.59 -4.44
N PRO A 44 -12.29 34.86 -5.07
CA PRO A 44 -12.68 36.23 -5.36
C PRO A 44 -12.77 37.02 -4.05
N GLY A 45 -12.31 38.27 -4.07
CA GLY A 45 -12.35 39.13 -2.89
C GLY A 45 -13.76 39.29 -2.33
N PRO A 46 -13.90 39.64 -1.04
CA PRO A 46 -15.20 39.85 -0.43
C PRO A 46 -15.97 40.96 -1.17
N ILE A 47 -17.21 40.68 -1.57
CA ILE A 47 -18.10 41.70 -2.13
C ILE A 47 -18.55 42.58 -0.96
N LEU A 48 -17.92 43.75 -0.81
CA LEU A 48 -18.38 44.79 0.10
C LEU A 48 -19.55 45.53 -0.55
N SER A 49 -20.75 44.97 -0.43
CA SER A 49 -21.99 45.68 -0.78
C SER A 49 -22.39 46.58 0.38
N SER A 50 -22.09 47.87 0.29
CA SER A 50 -22.68 48.90 1.16
C SER A 50 -23.94 49.43 0.51
N PHE A 51 -25.11 49.12 1.08
CA PHE A 51 -26.36 49.78 0.76
C PHE A 51 -26.51 51.03 1.65
N PRO A 52 -26.96 52.18 1.11
CA PRO A 52 -27.37 53.33 1.93
C PRO A 52 -28.65 53.06 2.72
#